data_AF-A0A4Q5KP52-F1
#
_entry.id   AF-A0A4Q5KP52-F1
#
_cell.length_a   1.000
_cell.length_b   1.000
_cell.length_c   1.000
_cell.angle_alpha   90.00
_cell.angle_beta   90.00
_cell.angle_gamma   90.00
#
_symmetry.space_group_name_H-M   'P 1'
#
loop_
_entity.id
_entity.type
_entity.pdbx_description
1 polymer ?
#
loop_
_entity_poly.entity_id
_entity_poly.type
_entity_poly.pdbx_seq_one_letter_code
_entity_poly.pdbx_strand_id
1 'polypeptide(L)'
;MDAIVSQINSTPNLSNINVFPVKSIAGISLSTAQVEKQGLQCDRRFMVASLDGKMITARTHPQMVKIKAIIEPDGLILCYPGLIDLHFTFNELEMKEIDTTVWNDTFTAYSTTKEANQWFTSILGTEAQLLFSGEQSNRMREKIQTNVSFADGYPLLVISEASLTELNKRSSSHHTMAQFRTNLVVSGNEAFIEDSWKRIRIGEVEFEVVKPCQRCILTTVNPNTAQYHPNKEPLKTFSTFRADDSGNVYFGQNLIAKNEGTISVGDKIEVLETKEKEYYSDSISTVATQQVTVDPINVTEDTKSKEITISLNGNLFKGNTQDPLLNQAEAAGLSINNSCRAGLCGACRVTLESGEVEQEDSPALNQRLKDAGMILACCSVPKTDIEVVD
;
A
#
# COMPACT_ATOMS: atom_id res chain seq x y z
N MET A 1 -5.49 -8.08 45.40
CA MET A 1 -5.88 -6.86 44.65
C MET A 1 -4.75 -6.36 43.76
N ASP A 2 -3.48 -6.73 44.03
CA ASP A 2 -2.31 -6.06 43.42
C ASP A 2 -1.79 -6.66 42.10
N ALA A 3 -2.24 -7.85 41.68
CA ALA A 3 -1.83 -8.45 40.39
C ALA A 3 -2.71 -8.01 39.20
N ILE A 4 -3.91 -7.49 39.45
CA ILE A 4 -4.84 -7.05 38.40
C ILE A 4 -4.60 -5.57 38.04
N VAL A 5 -4.09 -4.78 38.98
CA VAL A 5 -3.79 -3.35 38.77
C VAL A 5 -2.49 -3.14 38.00
N SER A 6 -1.55 -4.10 38.00
CA SER A 6 -0.28 -3.97 37.25
C SER A 6 -0.42 -4.19 35.73
N GLN A 7 -1.58 -4.67 35.25
CA GLN A 7 -1.86 -4.83 33.81
C GLN A 7 -2.47 -3.57 33.17
N ILE A 8 -2.75 -2.52 33.95
CA ILE A 8 -3.50 -1.35 33.48
C ILE A 8 -2.56 -0.21 33.01
N ASN A 9 -1.25 -0.26 33.30
CA ASN A 9 -0.29 0.80 32.92
C ASN A 9 1.08 0.25 32.48
N SER A 10 1.14 -0.79 31.64
CA SER A 10 2.41 -1.12 30.98
C SER A 10 2.68 -0.11 29.87
N THR A 11 3.70 0.74 30.04
CA THR A 11 4.17 1.64 28.98
C THR A 11 4.38 0.82 27.69
N PRO A 12 3.82 1.24 26.54
CA PRO A 12 4.02 0.53 25.28
C PRO A 12 5.51 0.41 24.96
N ASN A 13 5.91 -0.69 24.34
CA ASN A 13 7.27 -0.91 23.87
C ASN A 13 7.26 -1.30 22.39
N LEU A 14 8.42 -1.19 21.74
CA LEU A 14 8.63 -1.64 20.38
C LEU A 14 8.68 -3.17 20.36
N SER A 15 7.64 -3.83 19.88
CA SER A 15 7.55 -5.29 19.88
C SER A 15 8.13 -5.94 18.63
N ASN A 16 8.18 -5.22 17.51
CA ASN A 16 8.79 -5.73 16.29
C ASN A 16 9.35 -4.60 15.41
N ILE A 17 10.46 -4.88 14.74
CA ILE A 17 11.05 -4.03 13.72
C ILE A 17 11.07 -4.80 12.40
N ASN A 18 10.57 -4.21 11.32
CA ASN A 18 10.62 -4.82 10.00
C ASN A 18 11.23 -3.88 8.96
N VAL A 19 12.05 -4.48 8.10
CA VAL A 19 12.60 -3.83 6.89
C VAL A 19 12.18 -4.61 5.66
N PHE A 20 12.08 -3.92 4.53
CA PHE A 20 11.68 -4.48 3.24
C PHE A 20 12.71 -4.05 2.19
N PRO A 21 13.82 -4.77 2.01
CA PRO A 21 14.96 -4.33 1.19
C PRO A 21 14.61 -3.92 -0.23
N VAL A 22 13.70 -4.67 -0.85
CA VAL A 22 13.12 -4.34 -2.14
C VAL A 22 11.66 -3.90 -1.97
N LYS A 23 11.24 -2.88 -2.71
CA LYS A 23 9.83 -2.46 -2.74
C LYS A 23 8.95 -3.66 -3.12
N SER A 24 7.89 -3.87 -2.34
CA SER A 24 6.85 -4.90 -2.55
C SER A 24 7.19 -6.35 -2.20
N ILE A 25 8.43 -6.68 -1.78
CA ILE A 25 8.78 -8.06 -1.37
C ILE A 25 8.41 -8.33 0.10
N ALA A 26 8.66 -9.56 0.59
CA ALA A 26 8.46 -9.93 1.98
C ALA A 26 9.30 -9.08 2.95
N GLY A 27 8.78 -8.85 4.15
CA GLY A 27 9.52 -8.16 5.21
C GLY A 27 10.48 -9.10 5.95
N ILE A 28 11.55 -8.53 6.48
CA ILE A 28 12.49 -9.17 7.40
C ILE A 28 12.28 -8.56 8.77
N SER A 29 12.07 -9.39 9.79
CA SER A 29 12.03 -8.93 11.18
C SER A 29 13.44 -8.86 11.76
N LEU A 30 13.74 -7.75 12.43
CA LEU A 30 15.04 -7.47 13.04
C LEU A 30 14.88 -7.27 14.56
N SER A 31 15.91 -7.60 15.32
CA SER A 31 15.97 -7.29 16.76
C SER A 31 16.45 -5.87 17.02
N THR A 32 17.26 -5.32 16.12
CA THR A 32 17.81 -3.96 16.17
C THR A 32 17.84 -3.38 14.77
N ALA A 33 17.72 -2.06 14.64
CA ALA A 33 17.87 -1.37 13.37
C ALA A 33 18.47 0.02 13.54
N GLN A 34 19.30 0.41 12.57
CA GLN A 34 19.76 1.78 12.43
C GLN A 34 18.66 2.62 11.76
N VAL A 35 18.32 3.75 12.37
CA VAL A 35 17.41 4.75 11.83
C VAL A 35 18.24 5.86 11.18
N GLU A 36 17.95 6.13 9.92
CA GLU A 36 18.47 7.23 9.11
C GLU A 36 17.35 8.24 8.87
N LYS A 37 17.68 9.46 8.41
CA LYS A 37 16.65 10.45 8.02
C LYS A 37 15.68 9.93 6.94
N GLN A 38 16.15 9.03 6.09
CA GLN A 38 15.39 8.42 4.99
C GLN A 38 14.64 7.13 5.37
N GLY A 39 14.66 6.72 6.64
CA GLY A 39 13.95 5.54 7.16
C GLY A 39 14.87 4.57 7.90
N LEU A 40 14.47 3.31 8.03
CA LEU A 40 15.40 2.30 8.54
C LEU A 40 16.46 2.01 7.47
N GLN A 41 17.68 1.73 7.92
CA GLN A 41 18.73 1.23 7.04
C GLN A 41 18.22 -0.02 6.29
N CYS A 42 18.61 -0.15 5.03
CA CYS A 42 18.17 -1.21 4.12
C CYS A 42 16.66 -1.21 3.82
N ASP A 43 15.85 -0.22 4.20
CA ASP A 43 14.41 -0.24 3.93
C ASP A 43 14.03 0.39 2.58
N ARG A 44 13.44 -0.43 1.68
CA ARG A 44 13.06 -0.09 0.30
C ARG A 44 14.16 0.64 -0.46
N ARG A 45 15.41 0.21 -0.28
CA ARG A 45 16.58 0.75 -0.99
C ARG A 45 16.66 0.26 -2.43
N PHE A 46 15.94 -0.80 -2.74
CA PHE A 46 15.78 -1.31 -4.09
C PHE A 46 14.31 -1.29 -4.53
N MET A 47 14.09 -1.21 -5.84
CA MET A 47 12.77 -1.31 -6.46
C MET A 47 12.86 -1.99 -7.80
N VAL A 48 11.90 -2.85 -8.08
CA VAL A 48 11.73 -3.41 -9.42
C VAL A 48 10.95 -2.41 -10.26
N ALA A 49 11.43 -2.14 -11.46
CA ALA A 49 10.85 -1.21 -12.41
C ALA A 49 10.76 -1.83 -13.80
N SER A 50 9.85 -1.32 -14.64
CA SER A 50 9.89 -1.54 -16.08
C SER A 50 11.09 -0.80 -16.69
N LEU A 51 11.39 -1.09 -17.96
CA LEU A 51 12.52 -0.49 -18.67
C LEU A 51 12.43 1.05 -18.80
N ASP A 52 11.22 1.60 -18.76
CA ASP A 52 10.95 3.04 -18.75
C ASP A 52 11.01 3.66 -17.34
N GLY A 53 11.48 2.92 -16.33
CA GLY A 53 11.71 3.42 -14.97
C GLY A 53 10.46 3.50 -14.09
N LYS A 54 9.30 3.00 -14.54
CA LYS A 54 8.08 2.97 -13.71
C LYS A 54 8.10 1.80 -12.73
N MET A 55 7.66 2.04 -11.50
CA MET A 55 7.61 1.01 -10.46
C MET A 55 6.73 -0.20 -10.85
N ILE A 56 7.27 -1.41 -10.66
CA ILE A 56 6.52 -2.66 -10.65
C ILE A 56 6.28 -3.04 -9.19
N THR A 57 5.03 -3.33 -8.82
CA THR A 57 4.68 -3.57 -7.42
C THR A 57 3.80 -4.80 -7.26
N ALA A 58 3.68 -5.28 -6.02
CA ALA A 58 2.81 -6.40 -5.68
C ALA A 58 1.31 -6.10 -5.85
N ARG A 59 0.92 -4.86 -6.23
CA ARG A 59 -0.43 -4.53 -6.68
C ARG A 59 -0.74 -5.04 -8.09
N THR A 60 0.27 -5.20 -8.93
CA THR A 60 0.12 -5.75 -10.28
C THR A 60 0.74 -7.14 -10.38
N HIS A 61 1.78 -7.41 -9.58
CA HIS A 61 2.52 -8.67 -9.57
C HIS A 61 2.61 -9.23 -8.15
N PRO A 62 1.50 -9.76 -7.60
CA PRO A 62 1.44 -10.16 -6.19
C PRO A 62 2.45 -11.25 -5.82
N GLN A 63 2.94 -12.05 -6.77
CA GLN A 63 4.00 -13.04 -6.55
C GLN A 63 5.28 -12.46 -5.93
N MET A 64 5.52 -11.16 -6.10
CA MET A 64 6.65 -10.46 -5.47
C MET A 64 6.66 -10.61 -3.94
N VAL A 65 5.50 -10.77 -3.29
CA VAL A 65 5.44 -10.94 -1.82
C VAL A 65 6.06 -12.25 -1.34
N LYS A 66 6.28 -13.22 -2.23
CA LYS A 66 6.97 -14.48 -1.93
C LYS A 66 8.49 -14.38 -2.01
N ILE A 67 9.02 -13.26 -2.55
CA ILE A 67 10.45 -13.01 -2.60
C ILE A 67 10.91 -12.68 -1.18
N LYS A 68 11.88 -13.46 -0.69
CA LYS A 68 12.53 -13.23 0.60
C LYS A 68 13.90 -12.62 0.35
N ALA A 69 14.35 -11.81 1.30
CA ALA A 69 15.68 -11.24 1.27
C ALA A 69 16.46 -11.66 2.52
N ILE A 70 17.77 -11.80 2.35
CA ILE A 70 18.75 -11.88 3.42
C ILE A 70 19.67 -10.68 3.23
N ILE A 71 19.90 -9.94 4.31
CA ILE A 71 20.79 -8.78 4.30
C ILE A 71 22.19 -9.26 4.67
N GLU A 72 23.16 -8.98 3.80
CA GLU A 72 24.58 -9.21 4.05
C GLU A 72 25.29 -7.85 4.24
N PRO A 73 26.48 -7.82 4.87
CA PRO A 73 27.19 -6.57 5.14
C PRO A 73 27.48 -5.73 3.88
N ASP A 74 27.66 -6.38 2.74
CA ASP A 74 28.03 -5.78 1.46
C ASP A 74 27.04 -6.08 0.35
N GLY A 75 25.86 -6.63 0.63
CA GLY A 75 24.95 -7.07 -0.42
C GLY A 75 23.61 -7.61 0.05
N LEU A 76 22.90 -8.26 -0.88
CA LEU A 76 21.64 -8.96 -0.63
C LEU A 76 21.65 -10.34 -1.28
N ILE A 77 21.01 -11.29 -0.61
CA ILE A 77 20.57 -12.54 -1.22
C ILE A 77 19.05 -12.48 -1.37
N LEU A 78 18.55 -12.71 -2.58
CA LEU A 78 17.12 -12.79 -2.85
C LEU A 78 16.72 -14.21 -3.21
N CYS A 79 15.73 -14.74 -2.49
CA CYS A 79 15.25 -16.11 -2.65
C CYS A 79 13.81 -16.11 -3.17
N TYR A 80 13.51 -17.00 -4.12
CA TYR A 80 12.16 -17.24 -4.61
C TYR A 80 11.94 -18.74 -4.87
N PRO A 81 10.78 -19.32 -4.48
CA PRO A 81 10.55 -20.76 -4.65
C PRO A 81 10.73 -21.24 -6.09
N GLY A 82 11.62 -22.21 -6.29
CA GLY A 82 11.87 -22.85 -7.58
C GLY A 82 12.90 -22.14 -8.46
N LEU A 83 13.52 -21.05 -7.98
CA LEU A 83 14.65 -20.40 -8.64
C LEU A 83 15.93 -20.61 -7.84
N ILE A 84 17.07 -20.48 -8.55
CA ILE A 84 18.36 -20.31 -7.91
C ILE A 84 18.37 -18.94 -7.23
N ASP A 85 18.89 -18.88 -6.01
CA ASP A 85 18.99 -17.63 -5.25
C ASP A 85 19.86 -16.62 -6.00
N LEU A 86 19.44 -15.36 -6.00
CA LEU A 86 20.19 -14.25 -6.58
C LEU A 86 21.08 -13.65 -5.50
N HIS A 87 22.38 -13.58 -5.77
CA HIS A 87 23.36 -12.96 -4.91
C HIS A 87 23.96 -11.77 -5.64
N PHE A 88 24.10 -10.64 -4.96
CA PHE A 88 24.90 -9.52 -5.46
C PHE A 88 25.41 -8.67 -4.29
N THR A 89 26.58 -8.07 -4.50
CA THR A 89 27.18 -7.08 -3.60
C THR A 89 26.97 -5.67 -4.14
N PHE A 90 27.06 -4.66 -3.26
CA PHE A 90 26.93 -3.24 -3.64
C PHE A 90 28.04 -2.79 -4.60
N ASN A 91 29.21 -3.44 -4.56
CA ASN A 91 30.33 -3.12 -5.45
C ASN A 91 30.15 -3.67 -6.88
N GLU A 92 29.25 -4.63 -7.08
CA GLU A 92 28.94 -5.20 -8.39
C GLU A 92 27.89 -4.40 -9.15
N LEU A 93 27.22 -3.46 -8.50
CA LEU A 93 26.18 -2.65 -9.12
C LEU A 93 26.78 -1.76 -10.22
N GLU A 94 26.16 -1.72 -11.39
CA GLU A 94 26.63 -0.90 -12.52
C GLU A 94 26.58 0.59 -12.21
N MET A 95 25.71 1.02 -11.28
CA MET A 95 25.59 2.40 -10.81
C MET A 95 25.34 3.45 -11.90
N LYS A 96 24.73 3.04 -13.03
CA LYS A 96 24.31 4.00 -14.07
C LYS A 96 23.06 4.72 -13.64
N GLU A 97 23.01 6.02 -13.86
CA GLU A 97 21.84 6.83 -13.59
C GLU A 97 20.66 6.44 -14.48
N ILE A 98 19.51 6.20 -13.85
CA ILE A 98 18.25 5.84 -14.48
C ILE A 98 17.17 6.76 -13.94
N ASP A 99 16.47 7.47 -14.82
CA ASP A 99 15.27 8.21 -14.46
C ASP A 99 14.16 7.23 -14.06
N THR A 100 13.57 7.46 -12.89
CA THR A 100 12.53 6.60 -12.36
C THR A 100 11.42 7.41 -11.71
N THR A 101 10.22 6.84 -11.69
CA THR A 101 9.04 7.47 -11.10
C THR A 101 8.42 6.57 -10.04
N VAL A 102 8.22 7.15 -8.86
CA VAL A 102 7.41 6.56 -7.78
C VAL A 102 6.23 7.49 -7.52
N TRP A 103 5.04 7.04 -7.90
CA TRP A 103 3.83 7.87 -7.88
C TRP A 103 4.00 9.12 -8.74
N ASN A 104 4.01 10.30 -8.13
CA ASN A 104 4.17 11.58 -8.82
C ASN A 104 5.60 12.14 -8.68
N ASP A 105 6.50 11.39 -8.04
CA ASP A 105 7.86 11.83 -7.79
C ASP A 105 8.80 11.17 -8.82
N THR A 106 9.38 11.98 -9.70
CA THR A 106 10.42 11.55 -10.65
C THR A 106 11.79 11.99 -10.15
N PHE A 107 12.75 11.06 -10.16
CA PHE A 107 14.10 11.28 -9.64
C PHE A 107 15.08 10.27 -10.25
N THR A 108 16.37 10.49 -10.02
CA THR A 108 17.43 9.61 -10.50
C THR A 108 17.70 8.48 -9.50
N ALA A 109 17.64 7.25 -9.97
CA ALA A 109 18.10 6.05 -9.29
C ALA A 109 19.28 5.43 -10.05
N TYR A 110 19.75 4.27 -9.59
CA TYR A 110 20.93 3.61 -10.15
C TYR A 110 20.61 2.19 -10.61
N SER A 111 21.13 1.80 -11.77
CA SER A 111 21.05 0.42 -12.26
C SER A 111 21.83 -0.54 -11.36
N THR A 112 21.35 -1.78 -11.26
CA THR A 112 22.02 -2.84 -10.49
C THR A 112 22.83 -3.77 -11.40
N THR A 113 22.46 -5.04 -11.53
CA THR A 113 23.14 -6.05 -12.34
C THR A 113 22.19 -6.64 -13.38
N LYS A 114 22.73 -7.17 -14.48
CA LYS A 114 21.92 -7.82 -15.52
C LYS A 114 21.29 -9.10 -15.01
N GLU A 115 22.01 -9.80 -14.15
CA GLU A 115 21.57 -11.03 -13.48
C GLU A 115 20.35 -10.75 -12.59
N ALA A 116 20.36 -9.64 -11.84
CA ALA A 116 19.20 -9.21 -11.05
C ALA A 116 17.99 -8.91 -11.95
N ASN A 117 18.20 -8.19 -13.05
CA ASN A 117 17.12 -7.88 -14.01
C ASN A 117 16.51 -9.16 -14.59
N GLN A 118 17.33 -10.12 -15.00
CA GLN A 118 16.88 -11.42 -15.54
C GLN A 118 16.15 -12.26 -14.48
N TRP A 119 16.63 -12.25 -13.24
CA TRP A 119 16.02 -12.97 -12.13
C TRP A 119 14.60 -12.47 -11.85
N PHE A 120 14.42 -11.15 -11.74
CA PHE A 120 13.08 -10.55 -11.59
C PHE A 120 12.21 -10.77 -12.82
N THR A 121 12.75 -10.62 -14.02
CA THR A 121 12.03 -10.90 -15.28
C THR A 121 11.47 -12.33 -15.31
N SER A 122 12.24 -13.31 -14.81
CA SER A 122 11.83 -14.72 -14.74
C SER A 122 10.64 -14.97 -13.80
N ILE A 123 10.50 -14.15 -12.75
CA ILE A 123 9.38 -14.23 -11.79
C ILE A 123 8.15 -13.49 -12.31
N LEU A 124 8.37 -12.35 -12.97
CA LEU A 124 7.30 -11.45 -13.41
C LEU A 124 6.68 -11.87 -14.74
N GLY A 125 7.44 -12.58 -15.59
CA GLY A 125 7.02 -12.93 -16.95
C GLY A 125 7.07 -11.76 -17.94
N THR A 126 7.60 -10.61 -17.50
CA THR A 126 7.77 -9.39 -18.29
C THR A 126 9.13 -8.78 -18.00
N GLU A 127 9.72 -8.09 -18.99
CA GLU A 127 11.00 -7.42 -18.80
C GLU A 127 10.96 -6.44 -17.63
N ALA A 128 11.93 -6.58 -16.74
CA ALA A 128 12.05 -5.78 -15.55
C ALA A 128 13.52 -5.49 -15.24
N GLN A 129 13.75 -4.40 -14.53
CA GLN A 129 15.05 -4.02 -13.99
C GLN A 129 14.96 -3.76 -12.49
N LEU A 130 16.01 -4.14 -11.76
CA LEU A 130 16.16 -3.78 -10.36
C LEU A 130 16.95 -2.48 -10.28
N LEU A 131 16.37 -1.48 -9.62
CA LEU A 131 16.97 -0.18 -9.37
C LEU A 131 17.37 -0.06 -7.90
N PHE A 132 18.47 0.65 -7.66
CA PHE A 132 19.00 1.01 -6.36
C PHE A 132 18.84 2.51 -6.12
N SER A 133 18.47 2.90 -4.90
CA SER A 133 18.23 4.31 -4.58
C SER A 133 19.52 5.14 -4.47
N GLY A 134 20.69 4.50 -4.47
CA GLY A 134 21.95 5.10 -4.01
C GLY A 134 22.08 5.04 -2.49
N GLU A 135 23.28 5.27 -1.94
CA GLU A 135 23.53 5.35 -0.49
C GLU A 135 22.68 6.41 0.20
N GLN A 136 22.47 7.53 -0.49
CA GLN A 136 21.48 8.54 -0.17
C GLN A 136 20.48 8.60 -1.33
N SER A 137 19.20 8.52 -1.02
CA SER A 137 18.18 8.61 -2.07
C SER A 137 18.12 10.01 -2.66
N ASN A 138 18.11 10.14 -3.98
CA ASN A 138 17.89 11.43 -4.66
C ASN A 138 16.43 11.92 -4.59
N ARG A 139 15.51 11.13 -4.03
CA ARG A 139 14.09 11.48 -3.95
C ARG A 139 13.80 12.30 -2.69
N MET A 140 13.89 13.62 -2.84
CA MET A 140 13.44 14.58 -1.83
C MET A 140 11.92 14.81 -1.94
N ARG A 141 11.20 14.74 -0.81
CA ARG A 141 9.78 15.14 -0.77
C ARG A 141 9.64 16.46 -0.04
N GLU A 142 9.44 17.55 -0.79
CA GLU A 142 9.34 18.91 -0.25
C GLU A 142 8.28 19.08 0.85
N LYS A 143 7.13 18.43 0.73
CA LYS A 143 6.05 18.54 1.73
C LYS A 143 6.46 18.10 3.13
N ILE A 144 7.49 17.25 3.22
CA ILE A 144 7.98 16.69 4.48
C ILE A 144 9.46 16.97 4.73
N GLN A 145 10.12 17.68 3.80
CA GLN A 145 11.52 18.10 3.88
C GLN A 145 12.48 16.95 4.24
N THR A 146 12.23 15.75 3.72
CA THR A 146 13.12 14.60 3.91
C THR A 146 13.23 13.77 2.64
N ASN A 147 14.39 13.11 2.49
CA ASN A 147 14.62 12.11 1.47
C ASN A 147 13.80 10.87 1.83
N VAL A 148 13.23 10.23 0.82
CA VAL A 148 12.47 8.99 0.97
C VAL A 148 13.03 8.02 -0.03
N SER A 149 13.27 6.77 0.37
CA SER A 149 13.68 5.71 -0.56
C SER A 149 12.54 5.36 -1.55
N PHE A 150 12.50 4.14 -2.06
CA PHE A 150 11.38 3.66 -2.87
C PHE A 150 10.11 3.37 -2.05
N ALA A 151 10.04 3.75 -0.78
CA ALA A 151 8.80 3.75 0.02
C ALA A 151 7.68 4.57 -0.67
N ASP A 152 6.41 4.41 -0.29
CA ASP A 152 5.32 5.07 -1.03
C ASP A 152 5.33 6.59 -0.85
N GLY A 153 5.23 7.07 0.38
CA GLY A 153 5.23 8.51 0.66
C GLY A 153 5.98 8.94 1.91
N TYR A 154 6.25 8.02 2.84
CA TYR A 154 6.90 8.30 4.10
C TYR A 154 7.96 7.24 4.41
N PRO A 155 9.04 7.61 5.12
CA PRO A 155 10.11 6.68 5.47
C PRO A 155 9.66 5.49 6.31
N LEU A 156 8.68 5.69 7.20
CA LEU A 156 8.34 4.72 8.24
C LEU A 156 6.84 4.66 8.47
N LEU A 157 6.38 3.48 8.91
CA LEU A 157 5.00 3.22 9.32
C LEU A 157 5.01 2.53 10.69
N VAL A 158 4.18 3.02 11.62
CA VAL A 158 3.92 2.40 12.92
C VAL A 158 2.48 1.91 13.02
N ILE A 159 2.29 0.73 13.63
CA ILE A 159 0.98 0.14 13.94
C ILE A 159 1.06 -0.57 15.30
N SER A 160 0.04 -0.43 16.14
CA SER A 160 -0.04 -1.18 17.40
C SER A 160 -0.61 -2.59 17.22
N GLU A 161 -0.17 -3.52 18.07
CA GLU A 161 -0.73 -4.88 18.15
C GLU A 161 -2.21 -4.86 18.53
N ALA A 162 -2.60 -3.92 19.39
CA ALA A 162 -3.98 -3.70 19.79
C ALA A 162 -4.86 -3.28 18.60
N SER A 163 -4.37 -2.42 17.70
CA SER A 163 -5.05 -2.05 16.46
C SER A 163 -5.30 -3.27 15.55
N LEU A 164 -4.30 -4.15 15.40
CA LEU A 164 -4.46 -5.39 14.63
C LEU A 164 -5.45 -6.35 15.29
N THR A 165 -5.40 -6.46 16.61
CA THR A 165 -6.33 -7.27 17.40
C THR A 165 -7.76 -6.79 17.20
N GLU A 166 -7.98 -5.47 17.21
CA GLU A 166 -9.30 -4.88 16.99
C GLU A 166 -9.81 -5.09 15.57
N LEU A 167 -8.96 -4.99 14.55
CA LEU A 167 -9.31 -5.41 13.19
C LEU A 167 -9.77 -6.88 13.15
N ASN A 168 -9.00 -7.78 13.77
CA ASN A 168 -9.28 -9.21 13.77
C ASN A 168 -10.56 -9.59 14.54
N LYS A 169 -10.99 -8.78 15.50
CA LYS A 169 -12.30 -8.97 16.16
C LYS A 169 -13.47 -8.63 15.25
N ARG A 170 -13.28 -7.66 14.34
CA ARG A 170 -14.33 -7.13 13.45
C ARG A 170 -14.37 -7.85 12.11
N SER A 171 -13.24 -8.39 11.66
CA SER A 171 -13.12 -9.06 10.37
C SER A 171 -13.63 -10.49 10.41
N SER A 172 -14.22 -10.91 9.28
CA SER A 172 -14.55 -12.32 9.04
C SER A 172 -13.32 -13.19 8.75
N SER A 173 -12.19 -12.56 8.46
CA SER A 173 -10.91 -13.20 8.14
C SER A 173 -9.85 -12.88 9.17
N HIS A 174 -8.91 -13.80 9.37
CA HIS A 174 -7.75 -13.54 10.21
C HIS A 174 -6.66 -12.78 9.44
N HIS A 175 -6.17 -11.70 10.03
CA HIS A 175 -5.16 -10.81 9.48
C HIS A 175 -3.88 -10.82 10.29
N THR A 176 -2.75 -10.64 9.59
CA THR A 176 -1.42 -10.57 10.20
C THR A 176 -0.76 -9.23 9.90
N MET A 177 0.17 -8.79 10.76
CA MET A 177 0.86 -7.52 10.59
C MET A 177 1.63 -7.41 9.26
N ALA A 178 2.08 -8.56 8.73
CA ALA A 178 2.79 -8.65 7.46
C ALA A 178 2.00 -8.09 6.27
N GLN A 179 0.67 -8.10 6.30
CA GLN A 179 -0.18 -7.52 5.26
C GLN A 179 -0.05 -5.99 5.16
N PHE A 180 0.26 -5.32 6.27
CA PHE A 180 0.28 -3.85 6.35
C PHE A 180 1.65 -3.23 6.10
N ARG A 181 2.68 -4.08 5.97
CA ARG A 181 4.06 -3.71 5.63
C ARG A 181 4.66 -2.66 6.58
N THR A 182 4.29 -2.78 7.86
CA THR A 182 4.67 -1.90 8.96
C THR A 182 6.14 -2.03 9.32
N ASN A 183 6.83 -0.91 9.49
CA ASN A 183 8.22 -0.90 9.97
C ASN A 183 8.29 -1.14 11.48
N LEU A 184 7.51 -0.39 12.25
CA LEU A 184 7.56 -0.41 13.70
C LEU A 184 6.24 -0.95 14.26
N VAL A 185 6.30 -2.07 14.98
CA VAL A 185 5.15 -2.62 15.68
C VAL A 185 5.31 -2.31 17.15
N VAL A 186 4.25 -1.78 17.75
CA VAL A 186 4.25 -1.39 19.15
C VAL A 186 3.27 -2.24 19.95
N SER A 187 3.71 -2.70 21.11
CA SER A 187 2.85 -3.38 22.07
C SER A 187 1.87 -2.41 22.71
N GLY A 188 0.93 -2.95 23.47
CA GLY A 188 -0.05 -2.16 24.22
C GLY A 188 -1.43 -2.79 24.16
N ASN A 189 -2.37 -2.22 24.90
CA ASN A 189 -3.73 -2.73 25.03
C ASN A 189 -4.80 -1.81 24.43
N GLU A 190 -4.47 -0.54 24.17
CA GLU A 190 -5.41 0.41 23.56
C GLU A 190 -5.33 0.35 22.03
N ALA A 191 -6.43 -0.07 21.39
CA ALA A 191 -6.53 -0.07 19.94
C ALA A 191 -6.47 1.36 19.38
N PHE A 192 -5.71 1.53 18.30
CA PHE A 192 -5.53 2.81 17.61
C PHE A 192 -4.95 3.91 18.50
N ILE A 193 -4.17 3.54 19.52
CA ILE A 193 -3.45 4.52 20.36
C ILE A 193 -2.51 5.39 19.54
N GLU A 194 -1.90 4.80 18.49
CA GLU A 194 -0.98 5.49 17.59
C GLU A 194 -1.61 6.71 16.91
N ASP A 195 -2.93 6.72 16.71
CA ASP A 195 -3.64 7.84 16.08
C ASP A 195 -3.57 9.13 16.89
N SER A 196 -3.39 9.01 18.22
CA SER A 196 -3.29 10.16 19.14
C SER A 196 -1.87 10.72 19.25
N TRP A 197 -0.88 10.07 18.64
CA TRP A 197 0.50 10.50 18.79
C TRP A 197 0.82 11.63 17.81
N LYS A 198 1.61 12.60 18.28
CA LYS A 198 2.17 13.67 17.45
C LYS A 198 3.70 13.60 17.44
N ARG A 199 4.31 13.36 18.59
CA ARG A 199 5.74 13.07 18.72
C ARG A 199 5.96 11.94 19.70
N ILE A 200 6.85 11.01 19.33
CA ILE A 200 7.24 9.88 20.17
C ILE A 200 8.77 9.75 20.18
N ARG A 201 9.31 9.09 21.20
CA ARG A 201 10.70 8.64 21.23
C ARG A 201 10.75 7.13 21.44
N ILE A 202 11.65 6.47 20.72
CA ILE A 202 11.95 5.05 20.83
C ILE A 202 13.46 4.92 20.89
N GLY A 203 13.98 4.36 21.99
CA GLY A 203 15.41 4.40 22.26
C GLY A 203 15.92 5.85 22.29
N GLU A 204 16.92 6.15 21.47
CA GLU A 204 17.48 7.51 21.32
C GLU A 204 16.85 8.34 20.19
N VAL A 205 15.89 7.76 19.44
CA VAL A 205 15.37 8.38 18.22
C VAL A 205 14.00 8.98 18.46
N GLU A 206 13.85 10.25 18.12
CA GLU A 206 12.56 10.94 18.10
C GLU A 206 11.90 10.84 16.73
N PHE A 207 10.59 10.59 16.74
CA PHE A 207 9.76 10.51 15.55
C PHE A 207 8.64 11.52 15.61
N GLU A 208 8.38 12.14 14.46
CA GLU A 208 7.17 12.92 14.21
C GLU A 208 6.13 12.03 13.53
N VAL A 209 4.91 12.06 14.06
CA VAL A 209 3.76 11.27 13.60
C VAL A 209 2.94 12.13 12.66
N VAL A 210 3.19 11.98 11.36
CA VAL A 210 2.78 12.98 10.38
C VAL A 210 1.30 12.85 10.02
N LYS A 211 0.86 11.65 9.60
CA LYS A 211 -0.52 11.44 9.19
C LYS A 211 -0.95 9.97 9.17
N PRO A 212 -2.26 9.69 9.25
CA PRO A 212 -2.81 8.36 9.05
C PRO A 212 -2.40 7.80 7.69
N CYS A 213 -2.12 6.51 7.67
CA CYS A 213 -1.67 5.86 6.46
C CYS A 213 -2.83 5.11 5.78
N GLN A 214 -3.18 5.62 4.60
CA GLN A 214 -4.25 5.09 3.76
C GLN A 214 -3.87 3.69 3.28
N ARG A 215 -4.80 2.75 3.39
CA ARG A 215 -4.61 1.35 2.99
C ARG A 215 -5.04 1.14 1.54
N CYS A 216 -4.31 0.30 0.83
CA CYS A 216 -4.57 -0.03 -0.57
C CYS A 216 -4.77 -1.54 -0.76
N ILE A 217 -5.11 -1.93 -2.00
CA ILE A 217 -5.37 -3.31 -2.43
C ILE A 217 -4.27 -4.30 -2.01
N LEU A 218 -3.02 -3.85 -1.88
CA LEU A 218 -1.90 -4.70 -1.49
C LEU A 218 -2.11 -5.37 -0.12
N THR A 219 -2.84 -4.71 0.79
CA THR A 219 -3.16 -5.30 2.11
C THR A 219 -4.04 -6.54 2.02
N THR A 220 -4.74 -6.73 0.89
CA THR A 220 -5.58 -7.91 0.64
C THR A 220 -4.80 -9.08 0.02
N VAL A 221 -3.54 -8.87 -0.37
CA VAL A 221 -2.67 -9.95 -0.86
C VAL A 221 -2.21 -10.78 0.33
N ASN A 222 -2.44 -12.09 0.27
CA ASN A 222 -1.89 -13.02 1.25
C ASN A 222 -0.36 -13.14 1.07
N PRO A 223 0.45 -12.80 2.09
CA PRO A 223 1.91 -12.82 1.96
C PRO A 223 2.52 -14.20 1.67
N ASN A 224 1.80 -15.28 1.96
CA ASN A 224 2.28 -16.65 1.76
C ASN A 224 1.87 -17.21 0.40
N THR A 225 0.66 -16.91 -0.06
CA THR A 225 0.11 -17.49 -1.31
C THR A 225 0.21 -16.55 -2.51
N ALA A 226 0.47 -15.25 -2.29
CA ALA A 226 0.43 -14.21 -3.33
C ALA A 226 -0.95 -14.08 -4.03
N GLN A 227 -2.02 -14.48 -3.36
CA GLN A 227 -3.38 -14.35 -3.89
C GLN A 227 -4.11 -13.20 -3.18
N TYR A 228 -4.89 -12.46 -3.95
CA TYR A 228 -5.85 -11.51 -3.41
C TYR A 228 -6.91 -12.23 -2.59
N HIS A 229 -7.29 -11.63 -1.47
CA HIS A 229 -8.40 -12.12 -0.69
C HIS A 229 -9.71 -11.96 -1.51
N PRO A 230 -10.51 -13.01 -1.70
CA PRO A 230 -11.68 -12.97 -2.58
C PRO A 230 -12.70 -11.91 -2.14
N ASN A 231 -12.85 -11.72 -0.83
CA ASN A 231 -13.77 -10.72 -0.25
C ASN A 231 -13.14 -9.33 -0.05
N LYS A 232 -11.97 -9.06 -0.65
CA LYS A 232 -11.26 -7.77 -0.53
C LYS A 232 -10.93 -7.37 0.93
N GLU A 233 -10.78 -8.35 1.83
CA GLU A 233 -10.37 -8.12 3.23
C GLU A 233 -8.86 -7.83 3.31
N PRO A 234 -8.40 -6.93 4.20
CA PRO A 234 -9.14 -6.25 5.28
C PRO A 234 -9.83 -4.93 4.88
N LEU A 235 -9.74 -4.51 3.61
CA LEU A 235 -10.29 -3.22 3.18
C LEU A 235 -11.80 -3.14 3.38
N LYS A 236 -12.51 -4.25 3.12
CA LYS A 236 -13.95 -4.37 3.40
C LYS A 236 -14.27 -4.13 4.88
N THR A 237 -13.53 -4.74 5.80
CA THR A 237 -13.74 -4.48 7.23
C THR A 237 -13.41 -3.02 7.57
N PHE A 238 -12.29 -2.48 7.09
CA PHE A 238 -11.93 -1.08 7.38
C PHE A 238 -12.96 -0.07 6.86
N SER A 239 -13.64 -0.32 5.75
CA SER A 239 -14.64 0.63 5.23
C SER A 239 -15.81 0.85 6.18
N THR A 240 -16.00 -0.03 7.17
CA THR A 240 -17.09 0.06 8.14
C THR A 240 -16.78 0.95 9.34
N PHE A 241 -15.51 1.15 9.70
CA PHE A 241 -15.12 1.82 10.96
C PHE A 241 -13.82 2.62 10.90
N ARG A 242 -13.15 2.65 9.75
CA ARG A 242 -11.86 3.33 9.50
C ARG A 242 -11.85 4.11 8.18
N ALA A 243 -13.03 4.41 7.64
CA ALA A 243 -13.19 5.18 6.41
C ALA A 243 -13.44 6.67 6.72
N ASP A 244 -12.83 7.55 5.92
CA ASP A 244 -13.24 8.96 5.85
C ASP A 244 -14.50 9.13 4.99
N ASP A 245 -15.01 10.37 4.92
CA ASP A 245 -16.18 10.73 4.10
C ASP A 245 -16.00 10.44 2.60
N SER A 246 -14.74 10.36 2.14
CA SER A 246 -14.37 10.03 0.77
C SER A 246 -14.25 8.53 0.50
N GLY A 247 -14.47 7.67 1.51
CA GLY A 247 -14.34 6.22 1.43
C GLY A 247 -12.91 5.70 1.49
N ASN A 248 -11.92 6.56 1.79
CA ASN A 248 -10.54 6.12 1.98
C ASN A 248 -10.41 5.48 3.36
N VAL A 249 -9.76 4.32 3.43
CA VAL A 249 -9.59 3.56 4.66
C VAL A 249 -8.20 3.72 5.26
N TYR A 250 -8.11 3.81 6.60
CA TYR A 250 -6.87 4.16 7.31
C TYR A 250 -6.52 3.18 8.44
N PHE A 251 -5.24 2.81 8.50
CA PHE A 251 -4.72 1.93 9.54
C PHE A 251 -3.23 2.21 9.74
N GLY A 252 -2.79 2.50 10.96
CA GLY A 252 -1.40 2.91 11.23
C GLY A 252 -1.07 4.35 10.88
N GLN A 253 0.08 4.81 11.36
CA GLN A 253 0.55 6.19 11.21
C GLN A 253 1.91 6.27 10.52
N ASN A 254 2.04 7.20 9.58
CA ASN A 254 3.31 7.48 8.92
C ASN A 254 4.23 8.29 9.83
N LEU A 255 5.50 7.92 9.90
CA LEU A 255 6.51 8.55 10.74
C LEU A 255 7.65 9.15 9.93
N ILE A 256 8.29 10.17 10.51
CA ILE A 256 9.59 10.71 10.07
C ILE A 256 10.51 10.79 11.29
N ALA A 257 11.74 10.32 11.15
CA ALA A 257 12.76 10.44 12.18
C ALA A 257 13.31 11.88 12.24
N LYS A 258 13.44 12.45 13.44
CA LYS A 258 13.98 13.80 13.66
C LYS A 258 15.48 13.81 13.91
N ASN A 259 16.02 12.66 14.30
CA ASN A 259 17.44 12.38 14.44
C ASN A 259 17.74 10.95 13.99
N GLU A 260 19.01 10.63 13.84
CA GLU A 260 19.49 9.28 13.54
C GLU A 260 19.90 8.59 14.84
N GLY A 261 19.94 7.26 14.82
CA GLY A 261 20.30 6.45 15.99
C GLY A 261 19.88 5.00 15.85
N THR A 262 20.20 4.19 16.84
CA THR A 262 19.78 2.78 16.90
C THR A 262 18.52 2.62 17.74
N ILE A 263 17.60 1.78 17.25
CA ILE A 263 16.45 1.29 18.02
C ILE A 263 16.48 -0.23 18.13
N SER A 264 15.92 -0.74 19.22
CA SER A 264 15.89 -2.18 19.53
C SER A 264 14.49 -2.62 19.93
N VAL A 265 14.13 -3.86 19.58
CA VAL A 265 12.93 -4.51 20.13
C VAL A 265 13.04 -4.52 21.66
N GLY A 266 11.97 -4.11 22.33
CA GLY A 266 11.90 -3.91 23.77
C GLY A 266 12.09 -2.45 24.21
N ASP A 267 12.55 -1.56 23.32
CA ASP A 267 12.65 -0.13 23.63
C ASP A 267 11.27 0.44 23.99
N LYS A 268 11.24 1.27 25.03
CA LYS A 268 10.01 1.93 25.47
C LYS A 268 9.57 2.96 24.44
N ILE A 269 8.26 3.08 24.25
CA ILE A 269 7.65 4.16 23.50
C ILE A 269 7.32 5.29 24.47
N GLU A 270 8.07 6.39 24.40
CA GLU A 270 7.79 7.61 25.16
C GLU A 270 6.95 8.55 24.29
N VAL A 271 5.72 8.85 24.70
CA VAL A 271 4.88 9.83 24.01
C VAL A 271 5.27 11.23 24.49
N LEU A 272 5.86 12.01 23.59
CA LEU A 272 6.34 13.38 23.89
C LEU A 272 5.26 14.43 23.65
N GLU A 273 4.40 14.20 22.67
CA GLU A 273 3.31 15.11 22.30
C GLU A 273 2.16 14.31 21.69
N THR A 274 0.92 14.67 22.05
CA THR A 274 -0.31 14.06 21.53
C THR A 274 -1.09 15.04 20.63
N LYS A 275 -2.04 14.48 19.89
CA LYS A 275 -3.05 15.17 19.09
C LYS A 275 -4.40 14.48 19.26
N GLU A 276 -5.47 15.15 18.86
CA GLU A 276 -6.77 14.49 18.76
C GLU A 276 -6.74 13.43 17.65
N LYS A 277 -7.43 12.31 17.89
CA LYS A 277 -7.56 11.23 16.92
C LYS A 277 -8.49 11.68 15.80
N GLU A 278 -8.20 11.25 14.58
CA GLU A 278 -9.14 11.37 13.46
C GLU A 278 -10.43 10.61 13.80
N TYR A 279 -11.56 11.22 13.49
CA TYR A 279 -12.85 10.58 13.68
C TYR A 279 -13.22 9.75 12.46
N TYR A 280 -13.58 8.49 12.69
CA TYR A 280 -14.12 7.59 11.68
C TYR A 280 -15.49 7.10 12.16
N SER A 281 -16.51 7.23 11.31
CA SER A 281 -17.85 6.73 11.65
C SER A 281 -17.84 5.20 11.76
N ASP A 282 -18.40 4.67 12.84
CA ASP A 282 -18.54 3.22 13.07
C ASP A 282 -19.94 2.74 12.68
N SER A 283 -20.06 2.21 11.46
CA SER A 283 -21.32 1.70 10.91
C SER A 283 -21.74 0.33 11.45
N ILE A 284 -20.86 -0.39 12.17
CA ILE A 284 -21.20 -1.68 12.79
C ILE A 284 -21.91 -1.44 14.14
N SER A 285 -21.62 -0.33 14.81
CA SER A 285 -22.26 0.04 16.09
C SER A 285 -23.75 0.40 15.97
N THR A 286 -24.29 0.57 14.76
CA THR A 286 -25.67 1.03 14.49
C THR A 286 -26.60 0.01 13.82
N VAL A 287 -26.20 -1.24 13.60
CA VAL A 287 -27.09 -2.24 12.97
C VAL A 287 -27.42 -3.38 13.93
N ALA A 288 -28.54 -3.20 14.65
CA ALA A 288 -29.31 -4.33 15.17
C ALA A 288 -29.84 -5.15 13.98
N THR A 289 -29.47 -6.44 13.95
CA THR A 289 -30.14 -7.56 13.26
C THR A 289 -30.91 -7.21 11.98
N GLN A 290 -30.29 -7.36 10.82
CA GLN A 290 -31.00 -7.77 9.61
C GLN A 290 -30.34 -9.03 9.04
N GLN A 291 -31.11 -10.11 9.05
CA GLN A 291 -30.79 -11.37 8.38
C GLN A 291 -30.73 -11.12 6.87
N VAL A 292 -29.60 -11.41 6.25
CA VAL A 292 -29.46 -11.45 4.79
C VAL A 292 -29.79 -12.87 4.33
N THR A 293 -30.91 -13.01 3.62
CA THR A 293 -31.21 -14.19 2.81
C THR A 293 -30.39 -14.11 1.51
N VAL A 294 -29.65 -15.17 1.20
CA VAL A 294 -28.87 -15.29 -0.03
C VAL A 294 -29.74 -15.99 -1.07
N ASP A 295 -30.08 -15.28 -2.15
CA ASP A 295 -30.65 -15.90 -3.36
C ASP A 295 -29.53 -16.36 -4.32
N PRO A 296 -29.76 -17.41 -5.15
CA PRO A 296 -28.72 -18.02 -5.96
C PRO A 296 -28.30 -17.17 -7.16
N ILE A 297 -27.01 -17.26 -7.48
CA ILE A 297 -26.33 -16.64 -8.62
C ILE A 297 -26.94 -17.15 -9.94
N ASN A 298 -27.49 -16.24 -10.75
CA ASN A 298 -27.78 -16.48 -12.16
C ASN A 298 -26.52 -16.19 -13.00
N VAL A 299 -26.17 -17.13 -13.87
CA VAL A 299 -25.15 -16.98 -14.91
C VAL A 299 -25.85 -16.50 -16.19
N THR A 300 -25.38 -15.39 -16.77
CA THR A 300 -25.76 -14.93 -18.13
C THR A 300 -24.48 -14.48 -18.84
N GLU A 301 -24.01 -15.23 -19.83
CA GLU A 301 -24.29 -15.14 -21.27
C GLU A 301 -23.32 -14.23 -22.04
N ASP A 302 -22.84 -14.78 -23.16
CA ASP A 302 -21.75 -14.33 -24.01
C ASP A 302 -22.19 -13.12 -24.88
N THR A 303 -21.91 -11.89 -24.44
CA THR A 303 -22.25 -10.67 -25.18
C THR A 303 -21.14 -10.22 -26.13
N LYS A 304 -21.43 -10.20 -27.44
CA LYS A 304 -20.58 -9.59 -28.48
C LYS A 304 -20.23 -8.14 -28.12
N SER A 305 -18.93 -7.81 -28.17
CA SER A 305 -18.40 -6.45 -28.03
C SER A 305 -19.07 -5.49 -29.01
N LYS A 306 -19.63 -4.38 -28.50
CA LYS A 306 -20.19 -3.29 -29.31
C LYS A 306 -19.25 -2.09 -29.25
N GLU A 307 -19.00 -1.47 -30.40
CA GLU A 307 -18.28 -0.19 -30.48
C GLU A 307 -19.19 0.94 -29.98
N ILE A 308 -18.62 1.83 -29.16
CA ILE A 308 -19.27 3.00 -28.58
C ILE A 308 -18.35 4.23 -28.71
N THR A 309 -18.90 5.41 -28.43
CA THR A 309 -18.14 6.66 -28.34
C THR A 309 -17.97 7.06 -26.88
N ILE A 310 -16.73 7.34 -26.48
CA ILE A 310 -16.39 7.80 -25.13
C ILE A 310 -15.84 9.23 -25.23
N SER A 311 -16.39 10.14 -24.43
CA SER A 311 -15.85 11.48 -24.19
C SER A 311 -15.15 11.52 -22.84
N LEU A 312 -13.86 11.88 -22.80
CA LEU A 312 -13.12 12.12 -21.56
C LEU A 312 -12.57 13.55 -21.57
N ASN A 313 -13.08 14.40 -20.67
CA ASN A 313 -12.75 15.84 -20.65
C ASN A 313 -12.95 16.52 -22.02
N GLY A 314 -13.98 16.12 -22.75
CA GLY A 314 -14.28 16.60 -24.11
C GLY A 314 -13.48 15.95 -25.24
N ASN A 315 -12.54 15.04 -24.94
CA ASN A 315 -11.79 14.29 -25.96
C ASN A 315 -12.56 13.03 -26.35
N LEU A 316 -12.98 12.96 -27.62
CA LEU A 316 -13.74 11.83 -28.16
C LEU A 316 -12.82 10.74 -28.70
N PHE A 317 -13.09 9.50 -28.30
CA PHE A 317 -12.43 8.31 -28.85
C PHE A 317 -13.40 7.13 -28.96
N LYS A 318 -13.01 6.14 -29.75
CA LYS A 318 -13.78 4.89 -29.94
C LYS A 318 -13.46 3.91 -28.82
N GLY A 319 -14.51 3.42 -28.18
CA GLY A 319 -14.45 2.45 -27.10
C GLY A 319 -15.28 1.21 -27.38
N ASN A 320 -15.41 0.35 -26.37
CA ASN A 320 -16.20 -0.86 -26.41
C ASN A 320 -16.91 -1.15 -25.07
N THR A 321 -17.84 -2.09 -25.11
CA THR A 321 -18.68 -2.48 -23.97
C THR A 321 -18.15 -3.65 -23.13
N GLN A 322 -16.84 -3.95 -23.21
CA GLN A 322 -16.19 -5.08 -22.53
C GLN A 322 -15.03 -4.65 -21.63
N ASP A 323 -14.24 -3.67 -22.06
CA ASP A 323 -13.05 -3.25 -21.35
C ASP A 323 -13.34 -2.18 -20.29
N PRO A 324 -12.59 -2.13 -19.18
CA PRO A 324 -12.68 -1.02 -18.24
C PRO A 324 -12.31 0.33 -18.88
N LEU A 325 -13.04 1.39 -18.55
CA LEU A 325 -12.85 2.75 -19.06
C LEU A 325 -11.39 3.22 -18.99
N LEU A 326 -10.68 2.93 -17.89
CA LEU A 326 -9.28 3.32 -17.72
C LEU A 326 -8.39 2.75 -18.83
N ASN A 327 -8.54 1.46 -19.16
CA ASN A 327 -7.72 0.82 -20.18
C ASN A 327 -8.02 1.41 -21.57
N GLN A 328 -9.28 1.74 -21.83
CA GLN A 328 -9.71 2.35 -23.10
C GLN A 328 -9.17 3.78 -23.24
N ALA A 329 -9.18 4.57 -22.16
CA ALA A 329 -8.61 5.92 -22.13
C ALA A 329 -7.09 5.89 -22.40
N GLU A 330 -6.37 4.97 -21.76
CA GLU A 330 -4.92 4.83 -21.94
C GLU A 330 -4.55 4.38 -23.36
N ALA A 331 -5.33 3.46 -23.95
CA ALA A 331 -5.16 3.05 -25.34
C ALA A 331 -5.40 4.22 -26.33
N ALA A 332 -6.26 5.17 -25.98
CA ALA A 332 -6.49 6.41 -26.71
C ALA A 332 -5.44 7.51 -26.40
N GLY A 333 -4.45 7.24 -25.54
CA GLY A 333 -3.42 8.19 -25.16
C GLY A 333 -3.85 9.22 -24.11
N LEU A 334 -4.98 9.00 -23.44
CA LEU A 334 -5.50 9.87 -22.39
C LEU A 334 -5.20 9.28 -21.00
N SER A 335 -4.94 10.15 -20.03
CA SER A 335 -4.62 9.76 -18.66
C SER A 335 -5.77 10.00 -17.71
N ILE A 336 -6.08 9.02 -16.87
CA ILE A 336 -6.89 9.16 -15.66
C ILE A 336 -6.00 8.78 -14.49
N ASN A 337 -6.03 9.56 -13.40
CA ASN A 337 -5.29 9.22 -12.18
C ASN A 337 -5.61 7.77 -11.76
N ASN A 338 -4.60 6.94 -11.51
CA ASN A 338 -4.87 5.54 -11.14
C ASN A 338 -3.75 4.94 -10.30
N SER A 339 -4.06 3.83 -9.61
CA SER A 339 -3.11 3.22 -8.68
C SER A 339 -3.31 1.71 -8.49
N CYS A 340 -4.54 1.26 -8.19
CA CYS A 340 -4.78 -0.15 -7.85
C CYS A 340 -5.30 -1.00 -9.02
N ARG A 341 -5.95 -0.38 -10.01
CA ARG A 341 -6.67 -1.03 -11.12
C ARG A 341 -7.71 -2.09 -10.73
N ALA A 342 -8.13 -2.11 -9.48
CA ALA A 342 -9.07 -3.08 -8.92
C ALA A 342 -10.27 -2.39 -8.24
N GLY A 343 -10.47 -1.09 -8.51
CA GLY A 343 -11.54 -0.28 -7.92
C GLY A 343 -11.35 0.10 -6.45
N LEU A 344 -10.25 -0.24 -5.78
CA LEU A 344 -10.18 -0.21 -4.30
C LEU A 344 -9.49 0.99 -3.67
N CYS A 345 -8.70 1.76 -4.43
CA CYS A 345 -7.96 2.89 -3.89
C CYS A 345 -8.64 4.24 -4.10
N GLY A 346 -9.72 4.30 -4.89
CA GLY A 346 -10.41 5.56 -5.24
C GLY A 346 -9.64 6.50 -6.18
N ALA A 347 -8.35 6.26 -6.42
CA ALA A 347 -7.53 7.11 -7.30
C ALA A 347 -8.08 7.27 -8.72
N CYS A 348 -8.78 6.25 -9.25
CA CYS A 348 -9.39 6.23 -10.58
C CYS A 348 -10.82 6.81 -10.61
N ARG A 349 -11.19 7.58 -9.58
CA ARG A 349 -12.51 8.18 -9.48
C ARG A 349 -12.65 9.30 -10.51
N VAL A 350 -13.77 9.28 -11.22
CA VAL A 350 -14.16 10.26 -12.24
C VAL A 350 -15.67 10.47 -12.14
N THR A 351 -16.17 11.56 -12.70
CA THR A 351 -17.60 11.88 -12.74
C THR A 351 -18.20 11.42 -14.06
N LEU A 352 -19.25 10.59 -14.02
CA LEU A 352 -20.05 10.21 -15.18
C LEU A 352 -21.15 11.26 -15.39
N GLU A 353 -21.02 12.09 -16.42
CA GLU A 353 -21.99 13.14 -16.72
C GLU A 353 -23.16 12.62 -17.56
N SER A 354 -22.91 11.66 -18.45
CA SER A 354 -23.96 11.01 -19.23
C SER A 354 -23.61 9.57 -19.63
N GLY A 355 -24.66 8.78 -19.90
CA GLY A 355 -24.58 7.38 -20.32
C GLY A 355 -24.57 6.39 -19.14
N GLU A 356 -24.31 5.12 -19.44
CA GLU A 356 -24.40 4.02 -18.48
C GLU A 356 -23.10 3.21 -18.42
N VAL A 357 -22.70 2.85 -17.20
CA VAL A 357 -21.58 1.94 -16.94
C VAL A 357 -22.01 0.80 -16.02
N GLU A 358 -21.43 -0.37 -16.20
CA GLU A 358 -21.48 -1.46 -15.23
C GLU A 358 -20.21 -1.44 -14.38
N GLN A 359 -20.36 -1.54 -13.08
CA GLN A 359 -19.23 -1.69 -12.15
C GLN A 359 -19.67 -2.50 -10.95
N GLU A 360 -18.78 -3.33 -10.43
CA GLU A 360 -19.00 -4.04 -9.18
C GLU A 360 -18.99 -3.08 -7.98
N ASP A 361 -19.61 -3.52 -6.88
CA ASP A 361 -19.50 -2.82 -5.62
C ASP A 361 -18.03 -2.71 -5.17
N SER A 362 -17.68 -1.48 -4.79
CA SER A 362 -16.35 -1.14 -4.32
C SER A 362 -16.40 -0.33 -3.02
N PRO A 363 -15.58 -0.68 -2.02
CA PRO A 363 -15.34 0.15 -0.83
C PRO A 363 -14.93 1.59 -1.15
N ALA A 364 -14.27 1.84 -2.28
CA ALA A 364 -13.83 3.19 -2.66
C ALA A 364 -14.92 4.04 -3.34
N LEU A 365 -16.14 3.51 -3.44
CA LEU A 365 -17.30 4.17 -4.04
C LEU A 365 -18.57 3.88 -3.21
N ASN A 366 -18.74 4.65 -2.13
CA ASN A 366 -19.92 4.59 -1.27
C ASN A 366 -21.19 5.15 -1.97
N GLN A 367 -22.37 4.93 -1.37
CA GLN A 367 -23.64 5.35 -1.96
C GLN A 367 -23.71 6.86 -2.24
N ARG A 368 -23.20 7.70 -1.33
CA ARG A 368 -23.18 9.16 -1.51
C ARG A 368 -22.37 9.58 -2.75
N LEU A 369 -21.26 8.90 -3.03
CA LEU A 369 -20.45 9.15 -4.22
C LEU A 369 -21.17 8.67 -5.48
N LYS A 370 -21.82 7.51 -5.43
CA LYS A 370 -22.66 7.01 -6.54
C LYS A 370 -23.80 8.00 -6.86
N ASP A 371 -24.47 8.51 -5.83
CA ASP A 371 -25.54 9.51 -5.97
C ASP A 371 -25.05 10.83 -6.58
N ALA A 372 -23.76 11.15 -6.41
CA ALA A 372 -23.09 12.29 -7.02
C ALA A 372 -22.57 12.01 -8.46
N GLY A 373 -22.93 10.87 -9.06
CA GLY A 373 -22.51 10.49 -10.42
C GLY A 373 -21.08 9.97 -10.52
N MET A 374 -20.40 9.70 -9.40
CA MET A 374 -19.02 9.23 -9.42
C MET A 374 -18.93 7.75 -9.78
N ILE A 375 -17.93 7.41 -10.59
CA ILE A 375 -17.60 6.03 -10.97
C ILE A 375 -16.10 5.78 -10.79
N LEU A 376 -15.66 4.53 -10.90
CA LEU A 376 -14.26 4.15 -10.80
C LEU A 376 -13.76 3.64 -12.15
N ALA A 377 -13.12 4.51 -12.95
CA ALA A 377 -12.73 4.23 -14.32
C ALA A 377 -11.97 2.90 -14.50
N CYS A 378 -11.22 2.49 -13.47
CA CYS A 378 -10.44 1.25 -13.49
C CYS A 378 -11.24 -0.05 -13.36
N CYS A 379 -12.51 0.00 -12.98
CA CYS A 379 -13.40 -1.16 -12.92
C CYS A 379 -14.81 -0.89 -13.46
N SER A 380 -15.06 0.29 -14.04
CA SER A 380 -16.31 0.60 -14.75
C SER A 380 -16.18 0.24 -16.22
N VAL A 381 -17.10 -0.58 -16.72
CA VAL A 381 -17.22 -0.96 -18.13
C VAL A 381 -18.41 -0.21 -18.75
N PRO A 382 -18.19 0.67 -19.74
CA PRO A 382 -19.28 1.39 -20.39
C PRO A 382 -20.29 0.45 -21.08
N LYS A 383 -21.57 0.80 -21.07
CA LYS A 383 -22.66 0.06 -21.75
C LYS A 383 -23.31 0.83 -22.88
N THR A 384 -23.19 2.16 -22.86
CA THR A 384 -23.62 3.08 -23.91
C THR A 384 -22.47 3.99 -24.30
N ASP A 385 -22.71 4.92 -25.21
CA ASP A 385 -21.87 6.12 -25.32
C ASP A 385 -21.90 6.87 -23.98
N ILE A 386 -20.76 7.38 -23.54
CA ILE A 386 -20.61 8.03 -22.22
C ILE A 386 -19.81 9.33 -22.30
N GLU A 387 -20.09 10.23 -21.35
CA GLU A 387 -19.31 11.45 -21.10
C GLU A 387 -18.79 11.44 -19.66
N VAL A 388 -17.47 11.63 -19.52
CA VAL A 388 -16.76 11.51 -18.26
C VAL A 388 -15.82 12.71 -18.08
N VAL A 389 -15.81 13.24 -16.86
CA VAL A 389 -14.91 14.32 -16.43
C VAL A 389 -14.06 13.83 -15.26
N ASP A 390 -12.74 14.02 -15.34
CA ASP A 390 -11.77 13.58 -14.33
C ASP A 390 -11.42 14.62 -13.26
#